data_AF-A0A2P8DUB5-F1
#
_entry.id   AF-A0A2P8DUB5-F1
#
_cell.length_a   1.000
_cell.length_b   1.000
_cell.length_c   1.000
_cell.angle_alpha   90.00
_cell.angle_beta   90.00
_cell.angle_gamma   90.00
#
_symmetry.space_group_name_H-M   'P 1'
#
loop_
_entity.id
_entity.type
_entity.pdbx_description
1 polymer ?
#
loop_
_entity_poly.entity_id
_entity_poly.type
_entity_poly.pdbx_seq_one_letter_code
_entity_poly.pdbx_strand_id
1 'polypeptide(L)' 'MSAPDDERPVGMFDDDLDILPDTTADERDGGWGDRAADTDSDDTARLLADRPPHWG' A
#
# COMPACT_ATOMS: atom_id res chain seq x y z
N MET A 1 15.80 4.47 23.11
CA MET A 1 15.43 3.13 22.61
C MET A 1 13.90 3.14 22.51
N SER A 2 13.35 2.84 21.34
CA SER A 2 11.88 2.73 21.21
C SER A 2 11.43 1.45 21.91
N ALA A 3 10.28 1.49 22.58
CA ALA A 3 9.67 0.30 23.15
C ALA A 3 9.40 -0.75 22.05
N PRO A 4 9.47 -2.06 22.38
CA PRO A 4 9.08 -3.12 21.46
C PRO A 4 7.63 -2.92 21.01
N ASP A 5 7.30 -3.42 19.81
CA ASP A 5 6.04 -3.11 19.12
C ASP A 5 4.81 -3.46 19.96
N ASP A 6 4.88 -4.58 20.68
CA ASP A 6 3.83 -5.11 21.55
C ASP A 6 3.56 -4.26 22.81
N GLU A 7 4.49 -3.38 23.19
CA GLU A 7 4.36 -2.49 24.34
C GLU A 7 3.88 -1.08 23.94
N ARG A 8 3.61 -0.84 22.66
CA ARG A 8 3.12 0.46 22.20
C ARG A 8 1.65 0.63 22.64
N PRO A 9 1.31 1.73 23.34
CA PRO A 9 -0.07 1.97 23.74
C PRO A 9 -0.94 2.19 22.51
N VAL A 10 -2.01 1.39 22.37
CA VAL A 10 -3.06 1.61 21.38
C VAL A 10 -4.06 2.59 21.99
N GLY A 11 -4.10 3.82 21.49
CA GLY A 11 -5.12 4.79 21.90
C GLY A 11 -6.49 4.22 21.61
N MET A 12 -7.43 4.33 22.55
CA MET A 12 -8.82 4.01 22.26
C MET A 12 -9.30 5.02 21.23
N PHE A 13 -9.53 4.52 20.03
CA PHE A 13 -10.13 5.17 18.89
C PHE A 13 -11.30 6.05 19.37
N ASP A 14 -11.15 7.39 19.26
CA ASP A 14 -12.19 8.36 19.64
C ASP A 14 -13.51 8.05 18.91
N ASP A 15 -14.66 8.45 19.48
CA ASP A 15 -16.00 8.12 18.95
C ASP A 15 -16.28 8.64 17.51
N ASP A 16 -15.34 9.40 16.93
CA ASP A 16 -15.38 9.99 15.59
C ASP A 16 -14.60 9.17 14.54
N LEU A 17 -14.45 7.86 14.72
CA LEU A 17 -13.79 7.04 13.69
C LEU A 17 -14.60 6.97 12.40
N ASP A 18 -13.97 7.40 11.31
CA ASP A 18 -14.50 7.18 9.97
C ASP A 18 -14.61 5.68 9.70
N ILE A 19 -15.85 5.18 9.68
CA ILE A 19 -16.14 3.80 9.30
C ILE A 19 -15.80 3.64 7.81
N LEU A 20 -14.78 2.82 7.55
CA LEU A 20 -14.41 2.47 6.19
C LEU A 20 -15.56 1.73 5.49
N PRO A 21 -15.72 1.90 4.16
CA PRO A 21 -16.69 1.15 3.39
C PRO A 21 -16.45 -0.35 3.46
N ASP A 22 -17.50 -1.15 3.21
CA ASP A 22 -17.44 -2.63 3.15
C ASP A 22 -16.45 -3.16 2.11
N THR A 23 -16.00 -2.31 1.19
CA THR A 23 -15.00 -2.63 0.18
C THR A 23 -13.91 -1.57 0.17
N THR A 24 -12.68 -2.01 0.41
CA THR A 24 -11.49 -1.15 0.41
C THR A 24 -11.03 -0.85 -1.01
N ALA A 25 -10.21 0.18 -1.18
CA ALA A 25 -9.64 0.52 -2.49
C ALA A 25 -8.74 -0.61 -3.03
N ASP A 26 -8.07 -1.35 -2.14
CA ASP A 26 -7.17 -2.46 -2.49
C ASP A 26 -7.91 -3.73 -2.97
N GLU A 27 -9.21 -3.84 -2.69
CA GLU A 27 -10.06 -4.94 -3.18
C GLU A 27 -10.64 -4.66 -4.58
N ARG A 28 -10.48 -3.44 -5.08
CA ARG A 28 -10.75 -3.16 -6.48
C ARG A 28 -9.65 -3.82 -7.29
N ASP A 29 -9.99 -4.31 -8.48
CA ASP A 29 -9.09 -4.95 -9.44
C ASP A 29 -7.99 -4.01 -9.99
N GLY A 30 -7.77 -2.87 -9.34
CA GLY A 30 -6.64 -1.98 -9.53
C GLY A 30 -5.68 -2.16 -8.36
N GLY A 31 -4.71 -3.07 -8.51
CA GLY A 31 -3.68 -3.30 -7.52
C GLY A 31 -2.68 -2.14 -7.39
N TRP A 32 -1.59 -2.40 -6.66
CA TRP A 32 -0.48 -1.45 -6.47
C TRP A 32 0.19 -1.09 -7.80
N GLY A 33 -0.29 -0.04 -8.45
CA GLY A 33 0.24 0.46 -9.72
C GLY A 33 -0.65 0.22 -10.93
N ASP A 34 -1.84 -0.37 -10.77
CA ASP A 34 -2.77 -0.54 -11.88
C ASP A 34 -3.29 0.83 -12.35
N ARG A 35 -2.79 1.24 -13.51
CA ARG A 35 -3.52 2.19 -14.35
C ARG A 35 -4.57 1.36 -15.08
N ALA A 36 -5.84 1.76 -14.95
CA ALA A 36 -6.96 1.15 -15.64
C ALA A 36 -6.56 0.76 -17.07
N ALA A 37 -6.91 -0.46 -17.47
CA ALA A 37 -6.47 -1.22 -18.64
C ALA A 37 -6.82 -0.60 -20.02
N ASP A 38 -6.60 0.70 -20.19
CA ASP A 38 -6.55 1.43 -21.44
C ASP A 38 -5.09 1.88 -21.63
N THR A 39 -4.26 0.98 -22.16
CA THR A 39 -2.97 1.19 -22.86
C THR A 39 -1.92 0.20 -22.38
N ASP A 40 -1.83 -0.93 -23.10
CA ASP A 40 -0.59 -1.53 -23.61
C ASP A 40 0.74 -0.95 -23.08
N SER A 41 1.07 -1.18 -21.81
CA SER A 41 2.38 -0.78 -21.26
C SER A 41 2.89 -1.84 -20.30
N ASP A 42 3.80 -2.63 -20.85
CA ASP A 42 4.73 -3.46 -20.12
C ASP A 42 5.61 -2.59 -19.19
N ASP A 43 5.12 -2.41 -17.95
CA ASP A 43 5.80 -1.64 -16.90
C ASP A 43 7.14 -2.26 -16.45
N THR A 44 7.47 -3.45 -16.94
CA THR A 44 8.71 -4.17 -16.65
C THR A 44 9.94 -3.33 -16.96
N ALA A 45 9.93 -2.57 -18.05
CA ALA A 45 11.06 -1.72 -18.44
C ALA A 45 11.32 -0.60 -17.41
N ARG A 46 10.27 0.03 -16.87
CA ARG A 46 10.39 1.07 -15.84
C ARG A 46 10.85 0.47 -14.52
N LEU A 47 10.27 -0.66 -14.11
CA LEU A 47 10.60 -1.32 -12.85
C LEU A 47 12.05 -1.84 -12.82
N LEU A 48 12.57 -2.30 -13.96
CA LEU A 48 13.98 -2.69 -14.09
C LEU A 48 14.92 -1.48 -14.01
N ALA A 49 14.52 -0.32 -14.56
CA ALA A 49 15.30 0.91 -14.48
C ALA A 49 15.37 1.48 -13.05
N ASP A 50 14.28 1.34 -12.29
CA ASP A 50 14.18 1.82 -10.89
C ASP A 50 14.73 0.82 -9.86
N ARG A 51 15.40 -0.26 -10.31
CA ARG A 51 15.92 -1.31 -9.43
C ARG A 51 16.88 -0.72 -8.36
N PRO A 52 16.61 -0.95 -7.06
CA PRO A 52 17.53 -0.63 -6.00
C PRO A 52 18.89 -1.33 -6.11
N PRO A 53 19.98 -0.69 -5.64
CA PRO A 53 21.33 -1.23 -5.77
C PRO A 53 21.57 -2.54 -4.99
N HIS A 54 20.71 -2.87 -4.02
CA HIS A 54 20.82 -4.08 -3.20
C HIS A 54 20.15 -5.34 -3.79
N TRP A 55 19.54 -5.24 -4.99
CA TRP A 55 18.90 -6.39 -5.67
C TRP A 55 19.90 -7.28 -6.44
N GLY A 56 21.21 -7.09 -6.24
CA GLY A 56 22.29 -7.81 -6.93
C GLY A 56 22.99 -8.82 -6.05
#